data_AF-B6UET4-F1
#
_entry.id   AF-B6UET4-F1
#
_cell.length_a   1.000
_cell.length_b   1.000
_cell.length_c   1.000
_cell.angle_alpha   90.00
_cell.angle_beta   90.00
_cell.angle_gamma   90.00
#
_symmetry.space_group_name_H-M   'P 1'
#
loop_
_entity.id
_entity.type
_entity.pdbx_description
1 polymer ?
#
loop_
_entity_poly.entity_id
_entity_poly.type
_entity_poly.pdbx_seq_one_letter_code
_entity_poly.pdbx_strand_id
1 'polypeptide(L)'
;MAIISDFKEDETPQQPAAVGPGVEETLVAALERTGGALPFLQAAIDVAHRRSGLFRDPSAVSKVTAMAAAVRAQVETEERAAREVKRKAEEAERKAAAEAQKADPSPGTSSLL
;
A
#
# COMPACT_ATOMS: atom_id res chain seq x y z
N MET A 1 -29.10 -29.20 25.38
CA MET A 1 -29.25 -27.92 24.65
C MET A 1 -28.04 -27.07 24.99
N ALA A 2 -27.42 -26.45 23.98
CA ALA A 2 -26.04 -25.94 24.00
C ALA A 2 -25.81 -24.75 24.95
N ILE A 3 -24.59 -24.66 25.48
CA ILE A 3 -23.90 -23.39 25.71
C ILE A 3 -22.45 -23.60 25.25
N ILE A 4 -22.25 -23.53 23.93
CA ILE A 4 -20.94 -23.20 23.38
C ILE A 4 -20.89 -21.68 23.57
N SER A 5 -20.25 -21.21 24.64
CA SER A 5 -19.87 -19.82 24.73
C SER A 5 -18.88 -19.57 23.61
N ASP A 6 -19.36 -18.94 22.54
CA ASP A 6 -18.54 -18.24 21.56
C ASP A 6 -17.57 -17.32 22.32
N PHE A 7 -16.37 -17.84 22.54
CA PHE A 7 -15.22 -17.03 22.92
C PHE A 7 -14.83 -16.27 21.64
N LYS A 8 -15.55 -15.18 21.37
CA LYS A 8 -15.10 -14.16 20.45
C LYS A 8 -13.86 -13.56 21.09
N GLU A 9 -12.70 -14.08 20.72
CA GLU A 9 -11.47 -13.28 20.71
C GLU A 9 -11.76 -12.08 19.82
N ASP A 10 -12.21 -11.00 20.44
CA ASP A 10 -12.10 -9.65 19.91
C ASP A 10 -10.60 -9.33 19.87
N GLU A 11 -9.87 -9.97 18.94
CA GLU A 11 -8.62 -9.43 18.41
C GLU A 11 -9.02 -8.20 17.62
N THR A 12 -9.33 -7.11 18.33
CA THR A 12 -9.22 -5.77 17.76
C THR A 12 -7.84 -5.73 17.11
N PRO A 13 -7.72 -5.43 15.79
CA PRO A 13 -6.42 -5.25 15.18
C PRO A 13 -5.71 -4.21 16.01
N GLN A 14 -4.69 -4.59 16.77
CA GLN A 14 -3.87 -3.65 17.51
C GLN A 14 -3.20 -2.80 16.44
N GLN A 15 -3.82 -1.67 16.14
CA GLN A 15 -3.28 -0.70 15.21
C GLN A 15 -1.90 -0.36 15.78
N PRO A 16 -0.81 -0.59 15.01
CA PRO A 16 0.53 -0.38 15.52
C PRO A 16 0.60 1.05 16.06
N ALA A 17 1.08 1.19 17.30
CA ALA A 17 1.17 2.48 17.95
C ALA A 17 1.89 3.45 17.01
N ALA A 18 1.28 4.61 16.77
CA ALA A 18 1.89 5.64 15.95
C ALA A 18 3.28 5.95 16.50
N VAL A 19 4.30 5.84 15.66
CA VAL A 19 5.66 6.26 16.01
C VAL A 19 5.61 7.73 16.41
N GLY A 20 6.12 8.05 17.59
CA GLY A 20 6.07 9.41 18.14
C GLY A 20 6.75 10.43 17.21
N PRO A 21 6.40 11.72 17.32
CA PRO A 21 7.00 12.77 16.50
C PRO A 21 8.54 12.77 16.66
N GLY A 22 9.29 12.84 15.56
CA GLY A 22 10.76 12.80 15.54
C GLY A 22 11.38 11.41 15.31
N VAL A 23 10.59 10.34 15.46
CA VAL A 23 11.08 8.97 15.25
C VAL A 23 11.19 8.67 13.76
N GLU A 24 10.22 9.10 12.95
CA GLU A 24 10.21 8.86 11.51
C GLU A 24 11.43 9.49 10.83
N GLU A 25 11.77 10.74 11.15
CA GLU A 25 12.94 11.43 10.62
C GLU A 25 14.25 10.71 11.00
N THR A 26 14.30 10.17 12.22
CA THR A 26 15.46 9.38 12.68
C THR A 26 15.57 8.07 11.90
N LEU A 27 14.44 7.41 11.60
CA LEU A 27 14.40 6.18 10.80
C LEU A 27 14.75 6.45 9.34
N VAL A 28 14.29 7.56 8.76
CA VAL A 28 14.67 8.00 7.39
C VAL A 28 16.18 8.24 7.31
N ALA A 29 16.73 9.04 8.24
CA ALA A 29 18.17 9.29 8.27
C ALA A 29 18.99 8.01 8.49
N ALA A 30 18.44 7.05 9.25
CA ALA A 30 19.07 5.75 9.45
C ALA A 30 19.02 4.89 8.18
N LEU A 31 17.89 4.85 7.47
CA LEU A 31 17.70 4.12 6.22
C LEU A 31 18.73 4.56 5.16
N GLU A 32 18.91 5.87 5.00
CA GLU A 32 19.90 6.47 4.09
C GLU A 32 21.32 6.05 4.48
N ARG A 33 21.67 6.14 5.77
CA ARG A 33 22.99 5.75 6.28
C ARG A 33 23.31 4.27 6.14
N THR A 34 22.31 3.40 6.23
CA THR A 34 22.50 1.93 6.11
C THR A 34 22.64 1.44 4.67
N GLY A 35 22.44 2.31 3.66
CA GLY A 35 22.57 1.92 2.26
C GLY A 35 21.35 1.19 1.69
N GLY A 36 20.16 1.44 2.25
CA GLY A 36 18.88 0.94 1.73
C GLY A 36 18.08 0.06 2.70
N ALA A 37 16.93 -0.40 2.23
CA ALA A 37 15.90 -1.02 3.08
C ALA A 37 16.31 -2.36 3.70
N LEU A 38 16.97 -3.25 2.95
CA LEU A 38 17.36 -4.56 3.48
C LEU A 38 18.45 -4.45 4.56
N PRO A 39 19.57 -3.71 4.35
CA PRO A 39 20.55 -3.47 5.41
C PRO A 39 19.95 -2.77 6.64
N PHE A 40 19.04 -1.81 6.42
CA PHE A 40 18.33 -1.12 7.50
C PHE A 40 17.50 -2.10 8.36
N LEU A 41 16.66 -2.92 7.73
CA LEU A 41 15.83 -3.89 8.43
C LEU A 41 16.66 -4.94 9.15
N GLN A 42 17.76 -5.40 8.55
CA GLN A 42 18.69 -6.31 9.20
C GLN A 42 19.29 -5.68 10.47
N ALA A 43 19.75 -4.43 10.39
CA ALA A 43 20.27 -3.71 11.55
C ALA A 43 19.20 -3.50 12.65
N ALA A 44 17.96 -3.22 12.27
CA ALA A 44 16.85 -3.06 13.20
C ALA A 44 16.51 -4.38 13.93
N ILE A 45 16.49 -5.51 13.20
CA ILE A 45 16.30 -6.85 13.76
C ILE A 45 17.43 -7.19 14.74
N ASP A 46 18.68 -6.90 14.38
CA ASP A 46 19.84 -7.10 15.23
C ASP A 46 19.77 -6.30 16.55
N VAL A 47 19.32 -5.05 16.47
CA VAL A 47 19.06 -4.22 17.66
C VAL A 47 17.95 -4.81 18.51
N ALA A 48 16.83 -5.22 17.90
CA ALA A 48 15.72 -5.85 18.61
C ALA A 48 16.16 -7.16 19.29
N HIS A 49 16.97 -7.99 18.63
CA HIS A 49 17.54 -9.20 19.22
C HIS A 49 18.42 -8.90 20.45
N ARG A 50 19.30 -7.89 20.38
CA ARG A 50 20.22 -7.58 21.48
C ARG A 50 19.58 -6.81 22.63
N ARG A 51 18.56 -5.99 22.35
CA ARG A 51 18.01 -5.00 23.28
C ARG A 51 16.60 -5.35 23.77
N SER A 52 15.99 -6.40 23.23
CA SER A 52 14.65 -6.87 23.62
C SER A 52 14.61 -8.39 23.75
N GLY A 53 13.51 -8.90 24.31
CA GLY A 53 13.20 -10.33 24.32
C GLY A 53 12.41 -10.81 23.10
N LEU A 54 12.22 -9.99 22.07
CA LEU A 54 11.29 -10.25 20.95
C LEU A 54 11.48 -11.65 20.36
N PHE A 55 12.71 -12.03 20.03
CA PHE A 55 13.01 -13.32 19.40
C PHE A 55 13.16 -14.50 20.37
N ARG A 56 12.87 -14.31 21.67
CA ARG A 56 12.68 -15.43 22.61
C ARG A 56 11.27 -16.03 22.49
N ASP A 57 10.33 -15.26 21.94
CA ASP A 57 8.98 -15.72 21.62
C ASP A 57 9.01 -16.49 20.28
N PRO A 58 8.61 -17.77 20.24
CA PRO A 58 8.59 -18.55 18.99
C PRO A 58 7.64 -17.97 17.94
N SER A 59 6.64 -17.18 18.34
CA SER A 59 5.69 -16.53 17.42
C SER A 59 6.23 -15.25 16.76
N ALA A 60 7.40 -14.76 17.17
CA ALA A 60 7.96 -13.49 16.68
C ALA A 60 8.13 -13.45 15.16
N VAL A 61 8.56 -14.55 14.55
CA VAL A 61 8.71 -14.66 13.09
C VAL A 61 7.35 -14.49 12.41
N SER A 62 6.32 -15.21 12.88
CA SER A 62 4.96 -15.10 12.34
C SER A 62 4.41 -13.68 12.44
N LYS A 63 4.66 -12.98 13.56
CA LYS A 63 4.26 -11.57 13.74
C LYS A 63 4.95 -10.64 12.74
N VAL A 64 6.27 -10.76 12.56
CA VAL A 64 7.02 -9.98 11.56
C VAL A 64 6.53 -10.26 10.14
N THR A 65 6.25 -11.53 9.81
CA THR A 65 5.67 -11.92 8.53
C THR A 65 4.28 -11.31 8.32
N ALA A 66 3.43 -11.31 9.34
CA ALA A 66 2.10 -10.69 9.27
C ALA A 66 2.20 -9.17 9.04
N MET A 67 3.13 -8.47 9.70
CA MET A 67 3.38 -7.05 9.46
C MET A 67 3.81 -6.78 8.01
N ALA A 68 4.74 -7.58 7.47
CA ALA A 68 5.18 -7.44 6.09
C ALA A 68 4.04 -7.73 5.09
N ALA A 69 3.22 -8.73 5.36
CA ALA A 69 2.05 -9.06 4.53
C ALA A 69 1.00 -7.94 4.54
N ALA A 70 0.77 -7.31 5.70
CA ALA A 70 -0.14 -6.17 5.81
C ALA A 70 0.34 -4.96 4.97
N VAL A 71 1.63 -4.62 5.03
CA VAL A 71 2.21 -3.54 4.21
C VAL A 71 2.10 -3.89 2.72
N ARG A 72 2.36 -5.14 2.32
CA ARG A 72 2.16 -5.57 0.93
C ARG A 72 0.72 -5.42 0.46
N ALA A 73 -0.26 -5.76 1.30
CA ALA A 73 -1.67 -5.59 0.96
C ALA A 73 -2.06 -4.10 0.79
N GLN A 74 -1.46 -3.20 1.57
CA GLN A 74 -1.63 -1.75 1.41
C GLN A 74 -1.07 -1.28 0.06
N VAL A 75 0.17 -1.67 -0.27
CA VAL A 75 0.79 -1.35 -1.56
C VAL A 75 -0.06 -1.85 -2.73
N GLU A 76 -0.55 -3.09 -2.67
CA GLU A 76 -1.43 -3.63 -3.73
C GLU A 76 -2.75 -2.84 -3.86
N THR A 77 -3.29 -2.35 -2.75
CA THR A 77 -4.53 -1.54 -2.74
C THR A 77 -4.28 -0.17 -3.36
N GLU A 78 -3.17 0.49 -3.00
CA GLU A 78 -2.74 1.76 -3.57
C GLU A 78 -2.48 1.64 -5.07
N GLU A 79 -1.78 0.59 -5.51
CA GLU A 79 -1.56 0.33 -6.93
C GLU A 79 -2.87 0.12 -7.69
N ARG A 80 -3.82 -0.63 -7.13
CA ARG A 80 -5.13 -0.82 -7.76
C ARG A 80 -5.88 0.50 -7.88
N ALA A 81 -5.89 1.31 -6.82
CA ALA A 81 -6.51 2.63 -6.84
C ALA A 81 -5.87 3.53 -7.92
N ALA A 82 -4.54 3.56 -8.01
CA ALA A 82 -3.83 4.31 -9.04
C ALA A 82 -4.18 3.84 -10.46
N ARG A 83 -4.28 2.52 -10.70
CA ARG A 83 -4.69 1.96 -11.99
C ARG A 83 -6.13 2.33 -12.35
N GLU A 84 -7.04 2.33 -11.39
CA GLU A 84 -8.44 2.73 -11.65
C GLU A 84 -8.58 4.21 -11.98
N VAL A 85 -7.83 5.08 -11.29
CA VAL A 85 -7.78 6.52 -11.60
C VAL A 85 -7.26 6.72 -13.02
N LYS A 86 -6.16 6.04 -13.38
CA LYS A 86 -5.60 6.10 -14.74
C LYS A 86 -6.60 5.62 -15.80
N ARG A 87 -7.28 4.49 -15.58
CA ARG A 87 -8.30 3.95 -16.50
C ARG A 87 -9.45 4.94 -16.71
N LYS A 88 -9.94 5.58 -15.64
CA LYS A 88 -11.01 6.59 -15.73
C LYS A 88 -10.56 7.84 -16.50
N ALA A 89 -9.31 8.26 -16.32
CA ALA A 89 -8.74 9.38 -17.07
C ALA A 89 -8.63 9.07 -18.58
N GLU A 90 -8.10 7.89 -18.93
CA GLU A 90 -8.01 7.44 -20.33
C GLU A 90 -9.39 7.27 -20.98
N GLU A 91 -10.39 6.79 -20.25
CA GLU A 91 -11.76 6.66 -20.76
C GLU A 91 -12.41 8.02 -20.98
N ALA A 92 -12.19 8.99 -20.10
CA ALA A 92 -12.67 10.36 -20.27
C ALA A 92 -12.03 11.05 -21.49
N GLU A 93 -10.73 10.84 -21.71
CA GLU A 93 -10.01 11.36 -22.87
C GLU A 93 -10.52 10.74 -24.18
N ARG A 94 -10.77 9.42 -24.21
CA ARG A 94 -11.36 8.75 -25.37
C ARG A 94 -12.78 9.24 -25.66
N LYS A 95 -13.58 9.49 -24.63
CA LYS A 95 -14.93 10.07 -24.79
C LYS A 95 -14.85 11.49 -25.36
N ALA A 96 -13.97 12.34 -24.82
CA ALA A 96 -13.76 13.69 -25.33
C ALA A 96 -13.26 13.72 -26.78
N ALA A 97 -12.31 12.84 -27.14
CA ALA A 97 -11.80 12.71 -28.51
C ALA A 97 -12.88 12.20 -29.48
N ALA A 98 -13.72 11.25 -29.05
CA ALA A 98 -14.84 10.75 -29.85
C ALA A 98 -15.95 11.80 -30.03
N GLU A 99 -16.17 12.68 -29.05
CA GLU A 99 -17.11 13.80 -29.15
C GLU A 99 -16.58 14.90 -30.09
N ALA A 100 -15.29 15.21 -30.04
CA ALA A 100 -14.65 16.16 -30.95
C ALA A 100 -14.70 15.68 -32.41
N GLN A 101 -14.51 14.39 -32.68
CA GLN A 101 -14.62 13.82 -34.03
C GLN A 101 -16.06 13.80 -34.57
N LYS A 102 -17.07 13.79 -33.69
CA LYS A 102 -18.48 13.90 -34.10
C LYS A 102 -18.91 15.35 -34.37
N ALA A 103 -18.17 16.32 -33.83
CA ALA A 103 -18.43 17.74 -34.00
C ALA A 103 -17.79 18.34 -35.27
N ASP A 104 -17.01 17.56 -36.02
CA ASP A 104 -16.38 17.99 -37.28
C ASP A 104 -17.01 17.24 -38.47
N PRO A 105 -18.18 17.67 -38.97
CA PRO A 105 -18.66 17.22 -40.28
C PRO A 105 -17.79 17.90 -41.33
N SER A 106 -16.79 17.18 -41.86
CA SER A 106 -16.08 17.62 -43.06
C SER A 106 -17.12 18.05 -44.11
N PRO A 107 -17.07 19.29 -44.63
CA PRO A 107 -18.02 19.76 -45.61
C PRO A 107 -17.87 18.89 -46.84
N GLY A 108 -18.99 18.27 -47.22
CA GLY A 108 -19.08 17.36 -48.33
C GLY A 108 -18.36 17.90 -49.56
N THR A 109 -17.51 17.05 -50.12
CA THR A 109 -17.25 16.95 -51.55
C THR A 109 -18.58 16.83 -52.29
N SER A 110 -19.22 17.95 -52.59
CA SER A 110 -20.25 18.07 -53.61
C SER A 110 -20.43 19.52 -53.99
N SER A 111 -19.65 19.97 -54.97
CA SER A 111 -20.18 20.91 -55.95
C SER A 111 -19.90 20.32 -57.33
N LEU A 112 -20.93 19.65 -57.84
CA LEU A 112 -21.19 19.35 -59.23
C LEU A 112 -21.48 20.67 -59.99
N LEU A 113 -21.12 20.66 -61.28
CA LEU A 113 -21.52 21.57 -62.37
C LEU A 113 -20.80 22.92 -62.47
#